data_AF-A0A8T4RTK4-F1
#
_entry.id   AF-A0A8T4RTK4-F1
#
_cell.length_a   1.000
_cell.length_b   1.000
_cell.length_c   1.000
_cell.angle_alpha   90.00
_cell.angle_beta   90.00
_cell.angle_gamma   90.00
#
_symmetry.space_group_name_H-M   'P 1'
#
loop_
_entity.id
_entity.type
_entity.pdbx_description
1 polymer ?
#
loop_
_entity_poly.entity_id
_entity_poly.type
_entity_poly.pdbx_seq_one_letter_code
_entity_poly.pdbx_strand_id
1 'polypeptide(L)'
;MVETSVAWETRSTVVHDDWNPVDFFLSNWAPWGYNRAELRHKDGPLLETLADMGRIKVVPRSTPKKFFPHPFVCYQKGFSGVFRGELSHANHSLYVALDRMRLLEKVPLKPIDEQLAECNGKGNELRERIKLYNLLYRGITRGKFAKANPNLYRYFRDNGLLDMVPTLRSRFGDLQAYYVRNLNGLTRGQVAVENRPFYDIAAKEGFLKEIPTKF
;
A
#
# COMPACT_ATOMS: atom_id res chain seq x y z
N MET A 1 16.68 13.53 -2.11
CA MET A 1 16.10 13.86 -3.43
C MET A 1 15.29 12.66 -3.86
N VAL A 2 13.97 12.85 -3.96
CA VAL A 2 13.05 11.81 -4.45
C VAL A 2 13.21 11.80 -5.96
N GLU A 3 13.89 10.80 -6.51
CA GLU A 3 13.72 10.51 -7.94
C GLU A 3 12.32 9.92 -8.09
N THR A 4 11.38 10.83 -8.37
CA THR A 4 10.13 10.54 -9.06
C THR A 4 10.40 9.49 -10.12
N SER A 5 9.67 8.38 -10.11
CA SER A 5 9.72 7.36 -11.15
C SER A 5 9.56 8.04 -12.51
N VAL A 6 10.69 8.31 -13.16
CA VAL A 6 10.74 9.07 -14.41
C VAL A 6 10.15 8.16 -15.48
N ALA A 7 9.02 8.55 -16.06
CA ALA A 7 8.44 7.82 -17.18
C ALA A 7 9.49 7.72 -18.30
N TRP A 8 9.49 6.62 -19.06
CA TRP A 8 10.42 6.43 -20.19
C TRP A 8 10.43 7.62 -21.15
N GLU A 9 9.28 8.26 -21.31
CA GLU A 9 9.07 9.48 -22.09
C GLU A 9 10.04 10.61 -21.72
N THR A 10 10.33 10.80 -20.43
CA THR A 10 11.26 11.84 -19.95
C THR A 10 12.73 11.45 -20.11
N ARG A 11 13.02 10.18 -20.42
CA ARG A 11 14.38 9.64 -20.63
C ARG A 11 14.74 9.55 -22.11
N SER A 12 13.76 9.46 -23.01
CA SER A 12 13.97 9.40 -24.46
C SER A 12 14.61 10.66 -25.07
N THR A 13 14.59 11.79 -24.35
CA THR A 13 15.17 13.07 -24.76
C THR A 13 16.65 13.24 -24.37
N VAL A 14 17.20 12.35 -23.54
CA VAL A 14 18.61 12.38 -23.13
C VAL A 14 19.31 11.14 -23.70
N VAL A 15 19.98 11.34 -24.84
CA VAL A 15 20.68 10.29 -25.58
C VAL A 15 21.84 9.75 -24.73
N HIS A 16 21.69 8.52 -24.23
CA HIS A 16 22.80 7.69 -23.79
C HIS A 16 22.65 6.30 -24.42
N ASP A 17 23.66 5.90 -25.21
CA ASP A 17 23.69 4.72 -26.09
C ASP A 17 23.61 3.35 -25.37
N ASP A 18 23.63 3.32 -24.04
CA ASP A 18 23.70 2.06 -23.27
C ASP A 18 22.38 1.67 -22.57
N TRP A 19 21.28 2.36 -22.83
CA TRP A 19 20.06 2.21 -22.04
C TRP A 19 19.11 1.17 -22.63
N ASN A 20 19.12 -0.02 -22.03
CA ASN A 20 18.25 -1.13 -22.42
C ASN A 20 16.82 -0.96 -21.86
N PRO A 21 15.79 -0.82 -22.73
CA PRO A 21 14.39 -0.65 -22.29
C PRO A 21 13.87 -1.87 -21.52
N VAL A 22 14.44 -3.06 -21.77
CA VAL A 22 14.12 -4.29 -21.02
C VAL A 22 14.59 -4.16 -19.58
N ASP A 23 15.83 -3.75 -19.35
CA ASP A 23 16.40 -3.58 -18.00
C ASP A 23 15.70 -2.46 -17.24
N PHE A 24 15.29 -1.40 -17.95
CA PHE A 24 14.47 -0.34 -17.40
C PHE A 24 13.11 -0.85 -16.94
N PHE A 25 12.39 -1.63 -17.77
CA PHE A 25 11.13 -2.27 -17.37
C PHE A 25 11.33 -3.20 -16.17
N LEU A 26 12.35 -4.06 -16.21
CA LEU A 26 12.64 -5.02 -15.15
C LEU A 26 12.97 -4.36 -13.80
N SER A 27 13.53 -3.15 -13.83
CA SER A 27 13.93 -2.42 -12.62
C SER A 27 12.82 -1.52 -12.07
N ASN A 28 11.98 -0.95 -12.94
CA ASN A 28 11.06 0.12 -12.56
C ASN A 28 9.60 -0.31 -12.54
N TRP A 29 9.21 -1.32 -13.33
CA TRP A 29 7.80 -1.67 -13.55
C TRP A 29 7.51 -3.15 -13.23
N ALA A 30 8.38 -4.07 -13.64
CA ALA A 30 8.25 -5.49 -13.36
C ALA A 30 8.17 -5.84 -11.85
N PRO A 31 8.91 -5.17 -10.94
CA PRO A 31 8.82 -5.46 -9.51
C PRO A 31 7.45 -5.09 -8.91
N TRP A 32 6.64 -4.32 -9.63
CA TRP A 32 5.31 -3.91 -9.18
C TRP A 32 4.20 -4.68 -9.89
N GLY A 33 4.57 -5.70 -10.68
CA GLY A 33 3.62 -6.60 -11.33
C GLY A 33 2.86 -5.97 -12.51
N TYR A 34 3.34 -4.84 -13.05
CA TYR A 34 2.68 -4.14 -14.15
C TYR A 34 2.50 -5.06 -15.36
N ASN A 35 1.25 -5.26 -15.74
CA ASN A 35 0.90 -5.90 -17.00
C ASN A 35 0.87 -4.87 -18.14
N ARG A 36 0.71 -5.32 -19.38
CA ARG A 36 0.70 -4.44 -20.57
C ARG A 36 -0.37 -3.35 -20.52
N ALA A 37 -1.55 -3.61 -19.97
CA ALA A 37 -2.61 -2.61 -19.89
C ALA A 37 -2.26 -1.53 -18.86
N GLU A 38 -1.74 -1.92 -17.70
CA GLU A 38 -1.30 -1.00 -16.66
C GLU A 38 -0.08 -0.20 -17.11
N LEU A 39 0.88 -0.86 -17.76
CA LEU A 39 2.06 -0.19 -18.31
C LEU A 39 1.69 0.77 -19.43
N ARG A 40 0.71 0.45 -20.28
CA ARG A 40 0.22 1.37 -21.31
C ARG A 40 -0.32 2.67 -20.70
N HIS A 41 -1.00 2.59 -19.56
CA HIS A 41 -1.56 3.77 -18.89
C HIS A 41 -0.51 4.58 -18.11
N LYS A 42 0.55 3.94 -17.62
CA LYS A 42 1.59 4.60 -16.81
C LYS A 42 2.82 5.04 -17.60
N ASP A 43 3.18 4.28 -18.62
CA ASP A 43 4.40 4.44 -19.40
C ASP A 43 4.21 3.82 -20.80
N GLY A 44 3.24 4.36 -21.54
CA GLY A 44 2.92 3.95 -22.92
C GLY A 44 4.12 3.91 -23.86
N PRO A 45 4.99 4.95 -23.87
CA PRO A 45 6.19 4.99 -24.70
C PRO A 45 7.16 3.84 -24.45
N LEU A 46 7.33 3.40 -23.21
CA LEU A 46 8.15 2.22 -22.90
C LEU A 46 7.57 0.95 -23.52
N LEU A 47 6.25 0.79 -23.41
CA LEU A 47 5.57 -0.39 -23.95
C LEU A 47 5.67 -0.45 -25.47
N GLU A 48 5.57 0.70 -26.15
CA GLU A 48 5.75 0.84 -27.60
C GLU A 48 7.20 0.52 -28.01
N THR A 49 8.18 1.10 -27.32
CA THR A 49 9.60 0.82 -27.57
C THR A 49 9.92 -0.69 -27.44
N LEU A 50 9.39 -1.34 -26.41
CA LEU A 50 9.54 -2.78 -26.22
C LEU A 50 8.83 -3.60 -27.30
N ALA A 51 7.74 -3.09 -27.88
CA ALA A 51 7.03 -3.71 -29.00
C ALA A 51 7.85 -3.64 -30.29
N ASP A 52 8.38 -2.47 -30.61
CA ASP A 52 9.16 -2.23 -31.83
C ASP A 52 10.47 -3.03 -31.84
N MET A 53 11.09 -3.23 -30.68
CA MET A 53 12.25 -4.10 -30.51
C MET A 53 11.91 -5.61 -30.48
N GLY A 54 10.63 -5.99 -30.61
CA GLY A 54 10.18 -7.38 -30.51
C GLY A 54 10.31 -8.01 -29.11
N ARG A 55 10.53 -7.19 -28.07
CA ARG A 55 10.74 -7.61 -26.67
C ARG A 55 9.51 -7.48 -25.77
N ILE A 56 8.34 -7.16 -26.32
CA ILE A 56 7.07 -7.03 -25.57
C ILE A 56 6.69 -8.27 -24.75
N LYS A 57 7.23 -9.45 -25.08
CA LYS A 57 7.02 -10.70 -24.32
C LYS A 57 7.53 -10.61 -22.87
N VAL A 58 8.46 -9.70 -22.58
CA VAL A 58 8.95 -9.44 -21.21
C VAL A 58 7.85 -8.83 -20.33
N VAL A 59 6.92 -8.07 -20.89
CA VAL A 59 5.80 -7.48 -20.16
C VAL A 59 4.63 -8.46 -20.11
N PRO A 60 4.17 -8.88 -18.91
CA PRO A 60 3.06 -9.82 -18.77
C PRO A 60 1.78 -9.32 -19.45
N ARG A 61 1.11 -10.19 -20.22
CA ARG A 61 -0.20 -9.86 -20.83
C ARG A 61 -1.32 -9.70 -19.81
N SER A 62 -1.24 -10.46 -18.72
CA SER A 62 -2.13 -10.39 -17.56
C SER A 62 -1.27 -10.32 -16.32
N THR A 63 -1.79 -9.75 -15.23
CA THR A 63 -1.12 -9.75 -13.92
C THR A 63 -0.75 -11.21 -13.56
N PRO A 64 0.54 -11.54 -13.44
CA PRO A 64 0.95 -12.90 -13.14
C PRO A 64 0.56 -13.22 -11.70
N LYS A 65 -0.23 -14.28 -11.48
CA LYS A 65 -0.70 -14.74 -10.16
C LYS A 65 0.41 -15.09 -9.14
N LYS A 66 1.70 -14.99 -9.51
CA LYS A 66 2.84 -15.51 -8.72
C LYS A 66 4.05 -14.56 -8.58
N PHE A 67 3.99 -13.31 -8.99
CA PHE A 67 5.15 -12.41 -8.85
C PHE A 67 4.75 -11.05 -8.30
N PHE A 68 4.30 -11.04 -7.04
CA PHE A 68 4.40 -9.84 -6.21
C PHE A 68 5.64 -10.02 -5.35
N PRO A 69 6.70 -9.22 -5.53
CA PRO A 69 7.81 -9.22 -4.60
C PRO A 69 7.26 -8.92 -3.20
N HIS A 70 7.89 -9.51 -2.18
CA HIS A 70 7.47 -9.32 -0.81
C HIS A 70 7.30 -7.81 -0.52
N PRO A 71 6.17 -7.33 0.05
CA PRO A 71 5.85 -5.91 0.16
C PRO A 71 6.95 -5.04 0.78
N PHE A 72 7.72 -5.61 1.72
CA PHE A 72 8.86 -4.89 2.29
C PHE A 72 10.02 -4.70 1.31
N VAL A 73 10.25 -5.63 0.39
CA VAL A 73 11.21 -5.46 -0.71
C VAL A 73 10.74 -4.34 -1.64
N CYS A 74 9.43 -4.26 -1.91
CA CYS A 74 8.85 -3.16 -2.68
C CYS A 74 9.06 -1.81 -1.97
N TYR A 75 8.83 -1.76 -0.66
CA TYR A 75 9.16 -0.59 0.15
C TYR A 75 10.64 -0.21 0.05
N GLN A 76 11.55 -1.17 0.26
CA GLN A 76 12.99 -0.92 0.20
C GLN A 76 13.47 -0.41 -1.16
N LYS A 77 12.87 -0.85 -2.26
CA LYS A 77 13.31 -0.49 -3.61
C LYS A 77 12.73 0.84 -4.11
N GLY A 78 11.47 1.14 -3.80
CA GLY A 78 10.80 2.32 -4.37
C GLY A 78 10.36 3.38 -3.38
N PHE A 79 10.42 3.10 -2.08
CA PHE A 79 9.91 3.98 -1.02
C PHE A 79 10.85 4.04 0.18
N SER A 80 12.12 3.68 0.01
CA SER A 80 13.12 3.78 1.08
C SER A 80 13.21 5.23 1.57
N GLY A 81 13.09 5.42 2.88
CA GLY A 81 13.08 6.75 3.49
C GLY A 81 11.72 7.46 3.49
N VAL A 82 10.72 6.95 2.76
CA VAL A 82 9.35 7.46 2.86
C VAL A 82 8.76 7.02 4.20
N PHE A 83 8.21 7.98 4.94
CA PHE A 83 7.65 7.70 6.26
C PHE A 83 6.28 7.04 6.15
N ARG A 84 5.89 6.30 7.18
CA ARG A 84 4.62 5.56 7.21
C ARG A 84 3.40 6.39 6.78
N GLY A 85 3.28 7.63 7.26
CA GLY A 85 2.16 8.52 6.91
C GLY A 85 2.19 8.97 5.46
N GLU A 86 3.36 9.31 4.95
CA GLU A 86 3.57 9.69 3.55
C GLU A 86 3.33 8.50 2.61
N LEU A 87 3.74 7.30 3.01
CA LEU A 87 3.53 6.07 2.26
C LEU A 87 2.04 5.73 2.09
N SER A 88 1.22 6.00 3.10
CA SER A 88 -0.24 5.83 3.01
C SER A 88 -0.85 6.67 1.89
N HIS A 89 -0.36 7.88 1.70
CA HIS A 89 -0.83 8.82 0.68
C HIS A 89 -0.19 8.55 -0.68
N ALA A 90 1.12 8.29 -0.71
CA ALA A 90 1.88 8.08 -1.94
C ALA A 90 1.56 6.72 -2.60
N ASN A 91 1.37 5.67 -1.80
CA ASN A 91 0.99 4.36 -2.30
C ASN A 91 0.18 3.58 -1.24
N HIS A 92 -1.11 3.91 -1.18
CA HIS A 92 -2.05 3.30 -0.26
C HIS A 92 -2.06 1.76 -0.35
N SER A 93 -1.95 1.20 -1.56
CA SER A 93 -1.93 -0.25 -1.79
C SER A 93 -0.71 -0.93 -1.14
N LEU A 94 0.47 -0.32 -1.26
CA LEU A 94 1.69 -0.82 -0.61
C LEU A 94 1.63 -0.65 0.91
N TYR A 95 1.12 0.48 1.40
CA TYR A 95 0.87 0.71 2.82
C TYR A 95 -0.01 -0.40 3.41
N VAL A 96 -1.15 -0.68 2.76
CA VAL A 96 -2.08 -1.75 3.15
C VAL A 96 -1.41 -3.11 3.05
N ALA A 97 -0.59 -3.39 2.04
CA ALA A 97 0.15 -4.64 1.92
C ALA A 97 1.16 -4.85 3.07
N LEU A 98 1.89 -3.81 3.45
CA LEU A 98 2.80 -3.83 4.60
C LEU A 98 2.05 -4.02 5.92
N ASP A 99 0.88 -3.40 6.07
CA ASP A 99 0.01 -3.59 7.24
C ASP A 99 -0.51 -5.03 7.30
N ARG A 100 -0.95 -5.54 6.15
CA ARG A 100 -1.40 -6.94 5.94
C ARG A 100 -0.31 -7.97 6.17
N MET A 101 0.95 -7.58 6.23
CA MET A 101 2.04 -8.49 6.57
C MET A 101 2.69 -8.19 7.92
N ARG A 102 2.15 -7.22 8.69
CA ARG A 102 2.74 -6.73 9.95
C ARG A 102 4.16 -6.19 9.77
N LEU A 103 4.43 -5.61 8.62
CA LEU A 103 5.72 -5.06 8.23
C LEU A 103 5.75 -3.54 8.31
N LEU A 104 4.61 -2.89 8.58
CA LEU A 104 4.57 -1.45 8.80
C LEU A 104 5.53 -1.00 9.90
N GLU A 105 5.80 -1.82 10.91
CA GLU A 105 6.76 -1.50 11.99
C GLU A 105 8.20 -1.33 11.50
N LYS A 106 8.51 -1.90 10.33
CA LYS A 106 9.81 -1.75 9.67
C LYS A 106 9.86 -0.51 8.77
N VAL A 107 8.74 0.19 8.58
CA VAL A 107 8.69 1.48 7.91
C VAL A 107 8.94 2.57 8.96
N PRO A 108 9.91 3.47 8.74
CA PRO A 108 10.21 4.55 9.66
C PRO A 108 8.99 5.45 9.88
N LEU A 109 8.87 5.91 11.12
CA LEU A 109 8.02 7.05 11.45
C LEU A 109 8.80 8.32 11.16
N LYS A 110 8.09 9.39 10.81
CA LYS A 110 8.70 10.72 10.64
C LYS A 110 9.41 11.13 11.94
N PRO A 111 10.51 11.87 11.90
CA PRO A 111 11.12 12.42 13.12
C PRO A 111 10.13 13.33 13.85
N ILE A 112 10.19 13.34 15.19
CA ILE A 112 9.27 14.15 16.00
C ILE A 112 9.40 15.64 15.63
N ASP A 113 10.61 16.14 15.44
CA ASP A 113 10.85 17.56 15.13
C ASP A 113 10.19 17.99 13.81
N GLU A 114 10.20 17.14 12.79
CA GLU A 114 9.55 17.41 11.51
C GLU A 114 8.02 17.34 11.59
N GLN A 115 7.47 16.46 12.42
CA GLN A 115 6.03 16.38 12.68
C GLN A 115 5.50 17.65 13.36
N LEU A 116 6.32 18.26 14.21
CA LEU A 116 5.98 19.52 14.87
C LEU A 116 6.01 20.70 13.90
N ALA A 117 6.89 20.66 12.90
CA ALA A 117 7.01 21.72 11.89
C ALA A 117 5.76 21.82 11.00
N GLU A 118 5.08 20.70 10.75
CA GLU A 118 3.80 20.67 10.01
C GLU A 118 2.60 21.17 10.83
N CYS A 119 2.74 21.25 12.15
CA CYS A 119 1.67 21.70 13.04
C CYS A 119 1.87 23.18 13.40
N ASN A 120 0.98 24.04 12.91
CA ASN A 120 0.98 25.50 13.14
C ASN A 120 1.09 25.91 14.63
N GLY A 121 2.32 26.00 15.17
CA GLY A 121 2.65 26.72 16.40
C GLY A 121 2.37 26.05 17.75
N LYS A 122 2.06 24.74 17.83
CA LYS A 122 1.74 24.03 19.11
C LYS A 122 2.83 23.06 19.60
N GLY A 123 4.10 23.40 19.34
CA GLY A 123 5.23 22.46 19.37
C GLY A 123 5.46 21.66 20.66
N ASN A 124 5.30 22.26 21.85
CA ASN A 124 5.66 21.58 23.10
C ASN A 124 4.63 20.54 23.58
N GLU A 125 3.34 20.89 23.60
CA GLU A 125 2.30 19.94 24.03
C GLU A 125 2.17 18.75 23.06
N LEU A 126 2.31 19.04 21.77
CA LEU A 126 2.28 18.03 20.71
C LEU A 126 3.45 17.05 20.83
N ARG A 127 4.67 17.55 21.10
CA ARG A 127 5.86 16.72 21.31
C ARG A 127 5.65 15.71 22.43
N GLU A 128 5.12 16.17 23.56
CA GLU A 128 4.89 15.30 24.72
C GLU A 128 3.79 14.28 24.46
N ARG A 129 2.72 14.64 23.73
CA ARG A 129 1.66 13.70 23.35
C ARG A 129 2.12 12.64 22.36
N ILE A 130 3.01 12.97 21.43
CA ILE A 130 3.63 12.01 20.50
C ILE A 130 4.57 11.07 21.24
N LYS A 131 5.42 11.60 22.14
CA LYS A 131 6.27 10.77 23.01
C LYS A 131 5.44 9.82 23.87
N LEU A 132 4.35 10.32 24.47
CA LEU A 132 3.45 9.51 25.29
C LEU A 132 2.85 8.35 24.50
N TYR A 133 2.42 8.59 23.25
CA TYR A 133 1.96 7.52 22.36
C TYR A 133 3.05 6.49 22.09
N ASN A 134 4.26 6.93 21.71
CA ASN A 134 5.36 6.02 21.41
C ASN A 134 5.84 5.22 22.62
N LEU A 135 5.70 5.76 23.83
CA LEU A 135 6.10 5.09 25.06
C LEU A 135 5.06 4.04 25.49
N LEU A 136 3.77 4.40 25.47
CA LEU A 136 2.71 3.61 26.12
C LEU A 136 1.82 2.83 25.16
N TYR A 137 1.77 3.25 23.89
CA TYR A 137 0.75 2.81 22.94
C TYR A 137 1.35 2.41 21.58
N ARG A 138 2.68 2.26 21.49
CA ARG A 138 3.36 1.85 20.25
C ARG A 138 2.79 0.54 19.72
N GLY A 139 2.43 0.53 18.44
CA GLY A 139 1.89 -0.67 17.77
C GLY A 139 0.42 -0.97 18.09
N ILE A 140 -0.24 -0.18 18.96
CA ILE A 140 -1.66 -0.37 19.24
C ILE A 140 -2.51 0.11 18.06
N THR A 141 -3.50 -0.69 17.66
CA THR A 141 -4.38 -0.33 16.54
C THR A 141 -5.32 0.84 16.88
N ARG A 142 -5.75 1.66 15.91
CA ARG A 142 -6.65 2.82 16.06
C ARG A 142 -7.87 2.52 16.92
N GLY A 143 -8.53 1.38 16.69
CA GLY A 143 -9.70 0.97 17.47
C GLY A 143 -9.37 0.67 18.94
N LYS A 144 -8.21 0.05 19.22
CA LYS A 144 -7.72 -0.16 20.58
C LYS A 144 -7.17 1.12 21.19
N PHE A 145 -6.53 2.00 20.41
CA PHE A 145 -6.05 3.30 20.84
C PHE A 145 -7.22 4.19 21.28
N ALA A 146 -8.27 4.29 20.46
CA ALA A 146 -9.47 5.06 20.75
C ALA A 146 -10.17 4.59 22.04
N LYS A 147 -10.13 3.28 22.33
CA LYS A 147 -10.68 2.70 23.57
C LYS A 147 -9.76 2.93 24.77
N ALA A 148 -8.45 2.77 24.60
CA ALA A 148 -7.48 2.88 25.69
C ALA A 148 -7.28 4.34 26.14
N ASN A 149 -7.30 5.29 25.21
CA ASN A 149 -7.17 6.71 25.52
C ASN A 149 -7.94 7.58 24.50
N PRO A 150 -9.25 7.79 24.71
CA PRO A 150 -10.11 8.54 23.78
C PRO A 150 -9.67 9.99 23.58
N ASN A 151 -9.11 10.63 24.62
CA ASN A 151 -8.67 12.02 24.57
C ASN A 151 -7.41 12.17 23.72
N LEU A 152 -6.42 11.29 23.91
CA LEU A 152 -5.21 11.30 23.10
C LEU A 152 -5.50 10.89 21.66
N TYR A 153 -6.41 9.94 21.44
CA TYR A 153 -6.88 9.58 20.10
C TYR A 153 -7.53 10.76 19.36
N ARG A 154 -8.43 11.50 20.04
CA ARG A 154 -9.08 12.69 19.48
C ARG A 154 -8.06 13.77 19.13
N TYR A 155 -7.10 13.99 20.02
CA TYR A 155 -5.99 14.91 19.76
C TYR A 155 -5.20 14.49 18.52
N PHE A 156 -4.86 13.21 18.37
CA PHE A 156 -4.18 12.71 17.18
C PHE A 156 -5.00 12.90 15.91
N ARG A 157 -6.32 12.69 15.97
CA ARG A 157 -7.23 12.92 14.85
C ARG A 157 -7.26 14.39 14.44
N ASP A 158 -7.45 15.28 15.40
CA ASP A 158 -7.67 16.70 15.15
C ASP A 158 -6.37 17.41 14.69
N ASN A 159 -5.20 16.81 14.93
CA ASN A 159 -3.89 17.26 14.45
C ASN A 159 -3.33 16.41 13.28
N GLY A 160 -4.13 15.55 12.64
CA GLY A 160 -3.69 14.77 11.47
C GLY A 160 -2.66 13.66 11.74
N LEU A 161 -2.48 13.26 13.00
CA LEU A 161 -1.47 12.27 13.41
C LEU A 161 -1.95 10.81 13.40
N LEU A 162 -3.19 10.53 12.99
CA LEU A 162 -3.73 9.15 13.03
C LEU A 162 -2.98 8.17 12.12
N ASP A 163 -2.24 8.66 11.12
CA ASP A 163 -1.46 7.80 10.22
C ASP A 163 -0.25 7.15 10.88
N MET A 164 0.14 7.63 12.05
CA MET A 164 1.13 6.99 12.90
C MET A 164 0.55 5.75 13.61
N VAL A 165 -0.77 5.72 13.81
CA VAL A 165 -1.47 4.68 14.56
C VAL A 165 -1.92 3.57 13.61
N PRO A 166 -1.46 2.32 13.80
CA PRO A 166 -1.85 1.18 12.97
C PRO A 166 -3.38 1.01 12.90
N THR A 167 -3.95 0.59 11.78
CA THR A 167 -5.38 0.24 11.70
C THR A 167 -5.63 -1.21 12.12
N LEU A 168 -6.86 -1.54 12.53
CA LEU A 168 -7.22 -2.91 12.89
C LEU A 168 -7.44 -3.71 11.60
N ARG A 169 -6.86 -4.92 11.52
CA ARG A 169 -7.30 -5.93 10.55
C ARG A 169 -8.72 -6.40 10.87
N SER A 170 -9.46 -6.74 9.83
CA SER A 170 -10.64 -7.60 9.93
C SER A 170 -10.31 -8.80 10.83
N ARG A 171 -11.25 -9.20 11.70
CA ARG A 171 -11.15 -10.44 12.50
C ARG A 171 -10.95 -11.69 11.63
N PHE A 172 -11.27 -11.59 10.34
CA PHE A 172 -11.10 -12.62 9.33
C PHE A 172 -9.70 -12.62 8.69
N GLY A 173 -8.83 -11.67 9.05
CA GLY A 173 -7.50 -11.54 8.47
C GLY A 173 -7.56 -11.10 7.01
N ASP A 174 -6.91 -11.85 6.13
CA ASP A 174 -7.03 -11.67 4.69
C ASP A 174 -8.35 -12.26 4.20
N LEU A 175 -9.21 -11.42 3.61
CA LEU A 175 -10.57 -11.82 3.23
C LEU A 175 -10.58 -12.92 2.15
N GLN A 176 -9.62 -12.88 1.21
CA GLN A 176 -9.53 -13.88 0.15
C GLN A 176 -9.06 -15.22 0.70
N ALA A 177 -8.01 -15.23 1.52
CA ALA A 177 -7.53 -16.44 2.17
C ALA A 177 -8.59 -17.05 3.10
N TYR A 178 -9.33 -16.21 3.82
CA TYR A 178 -10.44 -16.68 4.65
C TYR A 178 -11.57 -17.27 3.81
N TYR A 179 -11.94 -16.61 2.71
CA TYR A 179 -12.97 -17.11 1.79
C TYR A 179 -12.55 -18.45 1.17
N VAL A 180 -11.35 -18.55 0.59
CA VAL A 180 -10.83 -19.78 -0.01
C VAL A 180 -10.72 -20.92 1.01
N ARG A 181 -10.43 -20.62 2.28
CA ARG A 181 -10.27 -21.64 3.31
C ARG A 181 -11.60 -22.11 3.91
N ASN A 182 -12.57 -21.21 4.08
CA ASN A 182 -13.74 -21.48 4.90
C ASN A 182 -15.08 -21.38 4.15
N LEU A 183 -15.11 -20.69 3.00
CA LEU A 183 -16.33 -20.32 2.27
C LEU A 183 -16.19 -20.57 0.76
N ASN A 184 -15.21 -21.39 0.36
CA ASN A 184 -14.90 -21.64 -1.04
C ASN A 184 -16.09 -22.32 -1.72
N GLY A 185 -16.42 -21.86 -2.93
CA GLY A 185 -17.58 -22.38 -3.63
C GLY A 185 -18.92 -21.88 -3.07
N LEU A 186 -18.94 -20.86 -2.22
CA LEU A 186 -20.17 -20.14 -1.86
C LEU A 186 -20.35 -18.88 -2.69
N THR A 187 -21.52 -18.68 -3.28
CA THR A 187 -21.88 -17.40 -3.91
C THR A 187 -22.04 -16.29 -2.87
N ARG A 188 -22.06 -15.02 -3.30
CA ARG A 188 -22.32 -13.85 -2.43
C ARG A 188 -23.57 -14.03 -1.58
N GLY A 189 -24.64 -14.54 -2.17
CA GLY A 189 -25.89 -14.79 -1.47
C GLY A 189 -25.73 -15.87 -0.39
N GLN A 190 -25.01 -16.94 -0.69
CA GLN A 190 -24.73 -18.01 0.26
C GLN A 190 -23.80 -17.54 1.38
N VAL A 191 -22.76 -16.75 1.06
CA VAL A 191 -21.86 -16.14 2.06
C VAL A 191 -22.62 -15.21 3.01
N ALA A 192 -23.62 -14.47 2.52
CA ALA A 192 -24.45 -13.60 3.36
C ALA A 192 -25.27 -14.39 4.40
N VAL A 193 -25.65 -15.63 4.07
CA VAL A 193 -26.43 -16.52 4.93
C VAL A 193 -25.52 -17.29 5.90
N GLU A 194 -24.46 -17.90 5.38
CA GLU A 194 -23.50 -18.73 6.12
C GLU A 194 -22.63 -17.93 7.09
N ASN A 195 -22.15 -16.76 6.67
CA ASN A 195 -21.22 -15.96 7.46
C ASN A 195 -21.49 -14.48 7.27
N ARG A 196 -22.61 -14.04 7.82
CA ARG A 196 -23.07 -12.64 7.74
C ARG A 196 -22.01 -11.63 8.14
N PRO A 197 -21.23 -11.82 9.22
CA PRO A 197 -20.24 -10.82 9.58
C PRO A 197 -19.05 -10.77 8.61
N PHE A 198 -18.69 -11.89 7.96
CA PHE A 198 -17.71 -11.87 6.86
C PHE A 198 -18.27 -11.12 5.66
N TYR A 199 -19.53 -11.36 5.29
CA TYR A 199 -20.21 -10.66 4.21
C TYR A 199 -20.20 -9.14 4.42
N ASP A 200 -20.56 -8.67 5.61
CA ASP A 200 -20.63 -7.23 5.92
C ASP A 200 -19.24 -6.57 5.82
N ILE A 201 -18.20 -7.26 6.29
CA ILE A 201 -16.81 -6.77 6.16
C ILE A 201 -16.35 -6.84 4.69
N ALA A 202 -16.64 -7.91 3.97
CA ALA A 202 -16.33 -8.04 2.54
C ALA A 202 -17.04 -6.98 1.69
N ALA A 203 -18.23 -6.56 2.08
CA ALA A 203 -18.95 -5.46 1.45
C ALA A 203 -18.24 -4.13 1.68
N LYS A 204 -17.91 -3.84 2.95
CA LYS A 204 -17.25 -2.60 3.37
C LYS A 204 -15.86 -2.44 2.76
N GLU A 205 -15.12 -3.54 2.62
CA GLU A 205 -13.77 -3.61 2.05
C GLU A 205 -13.77 -3.81 0.53
N GLY A 206 -14.95 -3.82 -0.12
CA GLY A 206 -15.10 -3.98 -1.57
C GLY A 206 -14.80 -5.39 -2.12
N PHE A 207 -14.43 -6.34 -1.27
CA PHE A 207 -14.12 -7.73 -1.62
C PHE A 207 -15.31 -8.52 -2.14
N LEU A 208 -16.56 -8.09 -1.90
CA LEU A 208 -17.74 -8.76 -2.46
C LEU A 208 -17.63 -8.96 -3.98
N LYS A 209 -16.99 -8.03 -4.71
CA LYS A 209 -16.81 -8.12 -6.17
C LYS A 209 -16.08 -9.39 -6.61
N GLU A 210 -15.20 -9.91 -5.78
CA GLU A 210 -14.37 -11.11 -6.03
C GLU A 210 -15.10 -12.42 -5.73
N ILE A 211 -16.26 -12.36 -5.07
CA ILE A 211 -17.08 -13.54 -4.74
C ILE A 211 -18.09 -13.78 -5.87
N PRO A 212 -18.28 -15.03 -6.33
CA PRO A 212 -19.25 -15.36 -7.38
C PRO A 212 -20.68 -14.95 -7.00
N THR A 213 -21.46 -14.37 -7.93
CA THR A 213 -22.89 -14.08 -7.71
C THR A 213 -23.79 -15.26 -8.03
N LYS A 214 -23.37 -16.10 -8.98
CA LYS A 214 -24.02 -17.33 -9.45
C LYS A 214 -22.92 -18.30 -9.88
N PHE A 215 -23.16 -19.59 -9.74
CA PHE A 215 -22.36 -20.62 -10.40
C PHE A 215 -22.93 -20.90 -11.79
#